data_AF-A0A2E2ZDC6-F1
#
_entry.id   AF-A0A2E2ZDC6-F1
#
_cell.length_a   1.000
_cell.length_b   1.000
_cell.length_c   1.000
_cell.angle_alpha   90.00
_cell.angle_beta   90.00
_cell.angle_gamma   90.00
#
_symmetry.space_group_name_H-M   'P 1'
#
loop_
_entity.id
_entity.type
_entity.pdbx_description
1 polymer ?
#
loop_
_entity_poly.entity_id
_entity_poly.type
_entity_poly.pdbx_seq_one_letter_code
_entity_poly.pdbx_strand_id
1 'polypeptide(L)'
;DAAKGDVKALIEAKNLTAKRTAATSALASFYLSRKNSKSLLMIGTGELSVNLIKAHASIRPIEQVYIWGRNFDKSLAICKKFSETTQFSIEAIKHIEGKISEVDIISCATLSKTPLIFGEFLRKGQHVDLVGAYKKDMREADNMTIKKASVFIDTFQSGLKESGDIAIPIKNGILKSSDIKADLFELCSNQKKGRTNESEITVFKSVGHALEDLVAAKYYYNKISNE
;
A
#
# COMPACT_ATOMS: atom_id res chain seq x y z
N ASP A 1 -13.39 -25.83 9.47
CA ASP A 1 -13.68 -26.75 8.36
C ASP A 1 -14.95 -26.21 7.72
N ALA A 2 -14.96 -25.89 6.42
CA ALA A 2 -16.15 -25.28 5.81
C ALA A 2 -17.34 -26.27 5.70
N ALA A 3 -17.07 -27.58 5.75
CA ALA A 3 -18.10 -28.61 5.71
C ALA A 3 -18.57 -29.03 7.11
N LYS A 4 -17.64 -29.18 8.05
CA LYS A 4 -17.94 -29.71 9.40
C LYS A 4 -18.01 -28.68 10.52
N GLY A 5 -17.49 -27.47 10.30
CA GLY A 5 -17.39 -26.42 11.33
C GLY A 5 -16.20 -26.57 12.27
N ASP A 6 -15.46 -27.69 12.24
CA ASP A 6 -14.35 -27.94 13.17
C ASP A 6 -13.22 -26.90 13.07
N VAL A 7 -12.65 -26.51 14.21
CA VAL A 7 -11.47 -25.64 14.26
C VAL A 7 -10.26 -26.40 13.71
N LYS A 8 -9.65 -25.90 12.64
CA LYS A 8 -8.46 -26.51 12.02
C LYS A 8 -7.14 -25.99 12.60
N ALA A 9 -7.10 -24.72 12.99
CA ALA A 9 -5.91 -24.08 13.51
C ALA A 9 -6.26 -22.84 14.33
N LEU A 10 -5.37 -22.50 15.27
CA LEU A 10 -5.32 -21.21 15.95
C LEU A 10 -3.99 -20.54 15.55
N ILE A 11 -4.08 -19.33 14.99
CA ILE A 11 -2.92 -18.63 14.41
C ILE A 11 -2.84 -17.23 15.03
N GLU A 12 -1.64 -16.81 15.40
CA GLU A 12 -1.36 -15.46 15.88
C GLU A 12 -1.61 -14.43 14.76
N ALA A 13 -2.48 -13.46 15.02
CA ALA A 13 -3.02 -12.58 13.98
C ALA A 13 -2.12 -11.41 13.61
N LYS A 14 -1.29 -10.88 14.52
CA LYS A 14 -0.51 -9.65 14.30
C LYS A 14 0.47 -9.82 13.14
N ASN A 15 1.26 -10.89 13.16
CA ASN A 15 2.23 -11.15 12.09
C ASN A 15 1.55 -11.55 10.78
N LEU A 16 0.44 -12.28 10.85
CA LEU A 16 -0.35 -12.65 9.68
C LEU A 16 -0.89 -11.40 8.97
N THR A 17 -1.51 -10.50 9.73
CA THR A 17 -2.05 -9.22 9.27
C THR A 17 -0.95 -8.38 8.61
N ALA A 18 0.22 -8.27 9.25
CA ALA A 18 1.30 -7.47 8.70
C ALA A 18 1.79 -7.98 7.33
N LYS A 19 1.89 -9.30 7.16
CA LYS A 19 2.33 -9.92 5.91
C LYS A 19 1.26 -9.88 4.83
N ARG A 20 0.01 -10.18 5.15
CA ARG A 20 -1.09 -10.17 4.17
C ARG A 20 -1.34 -8.75 3.67
N THR A 21 -1.33 -7.73 4.55
CA THR A 21 -1.50 -6.33 4.13
C THR A 21 -0.39 -5.92 3.16
N ALA A 22 0.86 -6.26 3.47
CA ALA A 22 1.98 -5.95 2.57
C ALA A 22 1.89 -6.71 1.24
N ALA A 23 1.43 -7.96 1.25
CA ALA A 23 1.21 -8.74 0.03
C ALA A 23 0.10 -8.13 -0.85
N THR A 24 -1.00 -7.65 -0.25
CA THR A 24 -2.07 -6.93 -0.95
C THR A 24 -1.54 -5.66 -1.64
N SER A 25 -0.73 -4.86 -0.93
CA SER A 25 -0.05 -3.70 -1.52
C SER A 25 0.91 -4.06 -2.65
N ALA A 26 1.68 -5.14 -2.51
CA ALA A 26 2.54 -5.65 -3.57
C ALA A 26 1.75 -6.09 -4.80
N LEU A 27 0.63 -6.78 -4.60
CA LEU A 27 -0.26 -7.23 -5.67
C LEU A 27 -0.87 -6.04 -6.41
N ALA A 28 -1.36 -5.03 -5.69
CA ALA A 28 -1.84 -3.80 -6.31
C ALA A 28 -0.72 -3.12 -7.11
N SER A 29 0.46 -2.95 -6.51
CA SER A 29 1.63 -2.38 -7.18
C SER A 29 2.03 -3.20 -8.41
N PHE A 30 1.88 -4.53 -8.41
CA PHE A 30 2.15 -5.37 -9.57
C PHE A 30 1.32 -4.94 -10.80
N TYR A 31 0.06 -4.56 -10.60
CA TYR A 31 -0.81 -4.05 -11.68
C TYR A 31 -0.63 -2.56 -11.96
N LEU A 32 -0.19 -1.78 -10.97
CA LEU A 32 -0.35 -0.32 -10.96
C LEU A 32 0.96 0.47 -11.01
N SER A 33 2.08 -0.07 -10.54
CA SER A 33 3.40 0.58 -10.67
C SER A 33 4.09 0.20 -11.98
N ARG A 34 4.99 1.06 -12.46
CA ARG A 34 5.79 0.75 -13.65
C ARG A 34 6.69 -0.45 -13.40
N LYS A 35 6.89 -1.29 -14.41
CA LYS A 35 7.73 -2.49 -14.29
C LYS A 35 9.19 -2.16 -13.97
N ASN A 36 9.66 -0.99 -14.40
CA ASN A 36 11.00 -0.47 -14.16
C ASN A 36 11.09 0.49 -12.97
N SER A 37 10.13 0.47 -12.04
CA SER A 37 10.22 1.24 -10.80
C SER A 37 11.42 0.77 -9.97
N LYS A 38 12.35 1.69 -9.70
CA LYS A 38 13.64 1.45 -9.01
C LYS A 38 13.73 2.11 -7.64
N SER A 39 12.82 3.03 -7.31
CA SER A 39 12.88 3.78 -6.06
C SER A 39 11.56 3.76 -5.31
N LEU A 40 11.65 3.61 -3.97
CA LEU A 40 10.53 3.56 -3.05
C LEU A 40 10.70 4.59 -1.93
N LEU A 41 9.67 5.39 -1.67
CA LEU A 41 9.53 6.16 -0.43
C LEU A 41 8.54 5.47 0.50
N MET A 42 9.00 5.03 1.68
CA MET A 42 8.16 4.53 2.76
C MET A 42 7.87 5.65 3.75
N ILE A 43 6.61 6.06 3.83
CA ILE A 43 6.11 7.06 4.77
C ILE A 43 5.42 6.34 5.94
N GLY A 44 6.03 6.42 7.11
CA GLY A 44 5.55 5.76 8.32
C GLY A 44 6.52 4.72 8.84
N THR A 45 6.70 4.71 10.17
CA THR A 45 7.68 3.87 10.87
C THR A 45 7.03 2.82 11.77
N GLY A 46 5.78 2.44 11.45
CA GLY A 46 5.01 1.43 12.17
C GLY A 46 5.35 0.00 11.74
N GLU A 47 4.64 -0.97 12.30
CA GLU A 47 4.86 -2.42 12.09
C GLU A 47 4.78 -2.87 10.62
N LEU A 48 4.01 -2.16 9.79
CA LEU A 48 3.87 -2.48 8.37
C LEU A 48 5.09 -2.08 7.53
N SER A 49 5.86 -1.07 7.95
CA SER A 49 6.95 -0.46 7.16
C SER A 49 7.92 -1.49 6.57
N VAL A 50 8.47 -2.36 7.42
CA VAL A 50 9.42 -3.40 7.01
C VAL A 50 8.78 -4.38 6.02
N ASN A 51 7.53 -4.76 6.25
CA ASN A 51 6.83 -5.72 5.40
C ASN A 51 6.48 -5.09 4.04
N LEU A 52 6.01 -3.85 4.01
CA LEU A 52 5.70 -3.11 2.77
C LEU A 52 6.94 -2.90 1.91
N ILE A 53 8.07 -2.50 2.51
CA ILE A 53 9.34 -2.37 1.79
C ILE A 53 9.73 -3.70 1.15
N LYS A 54 9.71 -4.80 1.92
CA LYS A 54 10.04 -6.14 1.41
C LYS A 54 9.10 -6.58 0.29
N ALA A 55 7.80 -6.33 0.45
CA ALA A 55 6.78 -6.74 -0.51
C ALA A 55 6.95 -5.99 -1.85
N HIS A 56 7.08 -4.66 -1.84
CA HIS A 56 7.31 -3.88 -3.06
C HIS A 56 8.64 -4.24 -3.72
N ALA A 57 9.71 -4.47 -2.95
CA ALA A 57 11.00 -4.92 -3.49
C ALA A 57 10.97 -6.35 -4.06
N SER A 58 9.99 -7.18 -3.67
CA SER A 58 9.85 -8.53 -4.23
C SER A 58 9.21 -8.57 -5.62
N ILE A 59 8.51 -7.51 -6.02
CA ILE A 59 7.75 -7.43 -7.28
C ILE A 59 8.27 -6.36 -8.25
N ARG A 60 9.21 -5.50 -7.81
CA ARG A 60 9.91 -4.50 -8.63
C ARG A 60 11.42 -4.52 -8.39
N PRO A 61 12.23 -4.11 -9.37
CA PRO A 61 13.68 -4.01 -9.24
C PRO A 61 14.07 -2.77 -8.43
N ILE A 62 13.64 -2.70 -7.17
CA ILE A 62 13.95 -1.59 -6.27
C ILE A 62 15.45 -1.61 -5.97
N GLU A 63 16.10 -0.47 -6.21
CA GLU A 63 17.52 -0.22 -5.96
C GLU A 63 17.72 0.75 -4.79
N GLN A 64 16.77 1.65 -4.55
CA GLN A 64 16.84 2.67 -3.51
C GLN A 64 15.52 2.80 -2.73
N VAL A 65 15.63 2.76 -1.40
CA VAL A 65 14.52 2.98 -0.47
C VAL A 65 14.82 4.20 0.40
N TYR A 66 13.82 5.06 0.55
CA TYR A 66 13.84 6.17 1.50
C TYR A 66 12.78 5.95 2.56
N ILE A 67 13.11 6.21 3.83
CA ILE A 67 12.17 6.08 4.95
C ILE A 67 11.98 7.44 5.59
N TRP A 68 10.73 7.85 5.73
CA TRP A 68 10.37 8.99 6.53
C TRP A 68 9.39 8.64 7.63
N GLY A 69 9.55 9.30 8.76
CA GLY A 69 8.59 9.30 9.86
C GLY A 69 8.79 10.53 10.72
N ARG A 70 7.74 10.92 11.45
CA ARG A 70 7.76 12.07 12.38
C ARG A 70 8.91 12.02 13.40
N ASN A 71 9.31 10.81 13.78
CA ASN A 71 10.49 10.58 14.62
C ASN A 71 11.60 9.97 13.75
N PHE A 72 12.67 10.73 13.56
CA PHE A 72 13.80 10.34 12.70
C PHE A 72 14.55 9.10 13.22
N ASP A 73 14.68 8.95 14.55
CA ASP A 73 15.34 7.78 15.15
C ASP A 73 14.61 6.47 14.84
N LYS A 74 13.27 6.51 14.76
CA LYS A 74 12.48 5.35 14.33
C LYS A 74 12.75 5.00 12.86
N SER A 75 12.96 5.98 11.99
CA SER A 75 13.34 5.76 10.60
C SER A 75 14.73 5.11 10.52
N LEU A 76 15.70 5.61 11.29
CA LEU A 76 17.04 5.02 11.41
C LEU A 76 16.98 3.57 11.94
N ALA A 77 16.13 3.31 12.94
CA ALA A 77 15.95 1.98 13.48
C ALA A 77 15.41 0.99 12.44
N ILE A 78 14.56 1.43 11.51
CA ILE A 78 14.11 0.58 10.39
C ILE A 78 15.24 0.34 9.41
N CYS A 79 16.04 1.37 9.06
CA CYS A 79 17.21 1.18 8.18
C CYS A 79 18.15 0.10 8.73
N LYS A 80 18.40 0.09 10.05
CA LYS A 80 19.20 -0.95 10.72
C LYS A 80 18.61 -2.37 10.61
N LYS A 81 17.30 -2.52 10.38
CA LYS A 81 16.68 -3.86 10.17
C LYS A 81 16.99 -4.44 8.78
N PHE A 82 17.59 -3.65 7.90
CA PHE A 82 17.92 -4.03 6.53
C PHE A 82 19.43 -4.02 6.25
N SER A 83 20.26 -3.63 7.22
CA SER A 83 21.71 -3.38 7.03
C SER A 83 22.54 -4.60 6.67
N GLU A 84 21.99 -5.82 6.74
CA GLU A 84 22.75 -7.05 6.54
C GLU A 84 22.27 -7.91 5.35
N THR A 85 21.19 -7.55 4.63
CA THR A 85 20.56 -8.55 3.74
C THR A 85 19.67 -8.03 2.60
N THR A 86 19.86 -6.80 2.12
CA THR A 86 19.04 -6.26 1.02
C THR A 86 19.80 -6.03 -0.28
N GLN A 87 19.09 -6.22 -1.39
CA GLN A 87 19.58 -5.91 -2.74
C GLN A 87 19.48 -4.42 -3.10
N PHE A 88 19.00 -3.59 -2.15
CA PHE A 88 18.80 -2.16 -2.31
C PHE A 88 19.45 -1.37 -1.19
N SER A 89 19.81 -0.13 -1.51
CA SER A 89 20.22 0.90 -0.56
C SER A 89 19.02 1.45 0.20
N ILE A 90 19.20 1.76 1.48
CA ILE A 90 18.13 2.28 2.34
C ILE A 90 18.61 3.46 3.17
N GLU A 91 17.83 4.54 3.17
CA GLU A 91 18.19 5.79 3.85
C GLU A 91 17.01 6.39 4.62
N ALA A 92 17.25 6.85 5.85
CA ALA A 92 16.29 7.64 6.59
C ALA A 92 16.41 9.12 6.20
N ILE A 93 15.29 9.76 5.87
CA ILE A 93 15.24 11.17 5.48
C ILE A 93 14.47 12.00 6.52
N LYS A 94 14.77 13.31 6.58
CA LYS A 94 14.10 14.25 7.51
C LYS A 94 12.89 14.96 6.89
N HIS A 95 12.87 15.15 5.58
CA HIS A 95 11.84 15.89 4.84
C HIS A 95 11.30 15.04 3.69
N ILE A 96 9.99 15.14 3.39
CA ILE A 96 9.32 14.30 2.38
C ILE A 96 9.04 15.03 1.08
N GLU A 97 8.84 16.34 1.12
CA GLU A 97 8.32 17.16 0.04
C GLU A 97 9.20 17.04 -1.21
N GLY A 98 10.51 17.24 -1.05
CA GLY A 98 11.49 17.07 -2.14
C GLY A 98 11.70 15.61 -2.55
N LYS A 99 11.39 14.64 -1.68
CA LYS A 99 11.61 13.22 -1.99
C LYS A 99 10.45 12.58 -2.73
N ILE A 100 9.22 13.08 -2.53
CA ILE A 100 8.02 12.60 -3.22
C ILE A 100 8.23 12.63 -4.73
N SER A 101 8.82 13.69 -5.30
CA SER A 101 9.03 13.82 -6.74
C SER A 101 10.16 12.93 -7.29
N GLU A 102 11.08 12.46 -6.45
CA GLU A 102 12.27 11.72 -6.88
C GLU A 102 12.06 10.20 -6.94
N VAL A 103 11.02 9.68 -6.29
CA VAL A 103 10.77 8.24 -6.23
C VAL A 103 9.79 7.76 -7.29
N ASP A 104 9.77 6.46 -7.56
CA ASP A 104 8.81 5.84 -8.49
C ASP A 104 7.55 5.34 -7.77
N ILE A 105 7.73 4.81 -6.55
CA ILE A 105 6.67 4.29 -5.69
C ILE A 105 6.69 5.04 -4.36
N ILE A 106 5.52 5.41 -3.86
CA ILE A 106 5.32 5.98 -2.52
C ILE A 106 4.36 5.06 -1.78
N SER A 107 4.80 4.48 -0.66
CA SER A 107 3.98 3.63 0.21
C SER A 107 3.78 4.34 1.54
N CYS A 108 2.52 4.59 1.91
CA CYS A 108 2.15 5.32 3.13
C CYS A 108 1.37 4.40 4.07
N ALA A 109 1.89 4.24 5.29
CA ALA A 109 1.28 3.45 6.34
C ALA A 109 1.35 4.19 7.67
N THR A 110 0.58 5.26 7.77
CA THR A 110 0.51 6.16 8.92
C THR A 110 -0.89 6.23 9.50
N LEU A 111 -0.97 6.59 10.78
CA LEU A 111 -2.25 6.90 11.43
C LEU A 111 -2.63 8.38 11.30
N SER A 112 -2.19 9.05 10.24
CA SER A 112 -2.37 10.50 10.09
C SER A 112 -3.84 10.86 9.86
N LYS A 113 -4.27 11.98 10.45
CA LYS A 113 -5.57 12.61 10.15
C LYS A 113 -5.47 13.69 9.07
N THR A 114 -4.25 14.15 8.81
CA THR A 114 -3.94 15.19 7.83
C THR A 114 -3.04 14.62 6.72
N PRO A 115 -3.23 15.04 5.46
CA PRO A 115 -2.39 14.60 4.36
C PRO A 115 -0.90 14.78 4.63
N LEU A 116 -0.12 13.79 4.18
CA LEU A 116 1.35 13.81 4.14
C LEU A 116 1.86 13.79 2.70
N ILE A 117 1.06 13.22 1.78
CA ILE A 117 1.34 13.21 0.36
C ILE A 117 0.54 14.32 -0.30
N PHE A 118 1.24 15.26 -0.91
CA PHE A 118 0.64 16.40 -1.61
C PHE A 118 0.82 16.24 -3.11
N GLY A 119 -0.30 16.32 -3.83
CA GLY A 119 -0.34 16.08 -5.27
C GLY A 119 0.46 17.09 -6.08
N GLU A 120 0.83 18.23 -5.50
CA GLU A 120 1.74 19.20 -6.14
C GLU A 120 3.13 18.63 -6.39
N PHE A 121 3.62 17.74 -5.52
CA PHE A 121 4.95 17.12 -5.64
C PHE A 121 4.95 15.85 -6.50
N LEU A 122 3.77 15.34 -6.88
CA LEU A 122 3.69 14.14 -7.72
C LEU A 122 4.09 14.42 -9.16
N ARG A 123 4.86 13.50 -9.73
CA ARG A 123 5.25 13.47 -11.15
C ARG A 123 4.59 12.32 -11.90
N LYS A 124 4.56 12.45 -13.22
CA LYS A 124 4.05 11.42 -14.15
C LYS A 124 4.73 10.07 -13.90
N GLY A 125 3.94 9.00 -14.01
CA GLY A 125 4.43 7.62 -13.91
C GLY A 125 4.58 7.08 -12.50
N GLN A 126 4.18 7.82 -11.46
CA GLN A 126 4.27 7.35 -10.08
C GLN A 126 3.15 6.39 -9.69
N HIS A 127 3.45 5.58 -8.68
CA HIS A 127 2.46 4.79 -7.96
C HIS A 127 2.44 5.19 -6.49
N VAL A 128 1.23 5.43 -5.97
CA VAL A 128 0.99 5.78 -4.57
C VAL A 128 0.15 4.67 -3.94
N ASP A 129 0.66 4.08 -2.88
CA ASP A 129 0.05 2.99 -2.11
C ASP A 129 -0.34 3.54 -0.72
N LEU A 130 -1.64 3.63 -0.44
CA LEU A 130 -2.21 4.24 0.76
C LEU A 130 -2.85 3.16 1.63
N VAL A 131 -2.21 2.84 2.76
CA VAL A 131 -2.53 1.66 3.57
C VAL A 131 -2.96 2.04 4.98
N GLY A 132 -2.44 3.13 5.53
CA GLY A 132 -2.56 3.45 6.96
C GLY A 132 -3.91 4.05 7.36
N ALA A 133 -4.54 4.83 6.48
CA ALA A 133 -5.82 5.48 6.78
C ALA A 133 -7.02 4.55 6.51
N TYR A 134 -7.43 3.78 7.52
CA TYR A 134 -8.59 2.87 7.46
C TYR A 134 -9.84 3.39 8.20
N LYS A 135 -9.82 4.64 8.69
CA LYS A 135 -10.98 5.32 9.29
C LYS A 135 -11.35 6.57 8.52
N LYS A 136 -12.61 6.99 8.63
CA LYS A 136 -13.19 8.13 7.89
C LYS A 136 -12.53 9.46 8.21
N ASP A 137 -11.95 9.61 9.41
CA ASP A 137 -11.23 10.80 9.87
C ASP A 137 -9.72 10.72 9.66
N MET A 138 -9.23 9.65 9.03
CA MET A 138 -7.83 9.43 8.72
C MET A 138 -7.57 9.65 7.25
N ARG A 139 -6.43 10.27 6.93
CA ARG A 139 -6.10 10.68 5.57
C ARG A 139 -4.59 10.84 5.40
N GLU A 140 -4.06 10.23 4.36
CA GLU A 140 -2.63 10.19 4.03
C GLU A 140 -2.31 11.03 2.80
N ALA A 141 -3.25 11.18 1.86
CA ALA A 141 -3.06 11.93 0.61
C ALA A 141 -4.07 13.06 0.45
N ASP A 142 -3.64 14.19 -0.10
CA ASP A 142 -4.48 15.37 -0.27
C ASP A 142 -5.46 15.25 -1.45
N ASN A 143 -6.32 16.26 -1.66
CA ASN A 143 -7.29 16.24 -2.76
C ASN A 143 -6.61 16.33 -4.13
N MET A 144 -5.49 17.04 -4.25
CA MET A 144 -4.76 17.14 -5.50
C MET A 144 -4.22 15.78 -5.95
N THR A 145 -3.73 14.97 -5.00
CA THR A 145 -3.28 13.60 -5.26
C THR A 145 -4.40 12.77 -5.90
N ILE A 146 -5.59 12.79 -5.29
CA ILE A 146 -6.75 12.05 -5.79
C ILE A 146 -7.21 12.55 -7.16
N LYS A 147 -7.20 13.87 -7.40
CA LYS A 147 -7.58 14.45 -8.70
C LYS A 147 -6.62 14.11 -9.84
N LYS A 148 -5.32 14.01 -9.55
CA LYS A 148 -4.28 13.77 -10.57
C LYS A 148 -4.12 12.29 -10.95
N ALA A 149 -4.61 11.38 -10.11
CA ALA A 149 -4.34 9.96 -10.24
C ALA A 149 -5.56 9.16 -10.71
N SER A 150 -5.29 8.05 -11.40
CA SER A 150 -6.26 6.95 -11.52
C SER A 150 -6.34 6.21 -10.19
N VAL A 151 -7.54 6.16 -9.61
CA VAL A 151 -7.79 5.59 -8.28
C VAL A 151 -8.26 4.14 -8.40
N PHE A 152 -7.63 3.29 -7.61
CA PHE A 152 -7.93 1.87 -7.43
C PHE A 152 -8.08 1.59 -5.93
N ILE A 153 -8.87 0.60 -5.58
CA ILE A 153 -9.15 0.23 -4.18
C ILE A 153 -9.03 -1.28 -3.99
N ASP A 154 -8.94 -1.74 -2.75
CA ASP A 154 -8.96 -3.17 -2.45
C ASP A 154 -10.31 -3.80 -2.76
N THR A 155 -11.39 -3.22 -2.25
CA THR A 155 -12.78 -3.60 -2.56
C THR A 155 -13.68 -2.37 -2.62
N PHE A 156 -14.69 -2.40 -3.51
CA PHE A 156 -15.70 -1.33 -3.53
C PHE A 156 -16.51 -1.22 -2.24
N GLN A 157 -16.77 -2.34 -1.56
CA GLN A 157 -17.64 -2.35 -0.39
C GLN A 157 -17.05 -1.53 0.78
N SER A 158 -15.78 -1.77 1.10
CA SER A 158 -15.08 -1.12 2.23
C SER A 158 -14.34 0.15 1.80
N GLY A 159 -13.62 0.10 0.68
CA GLY A 159 -12.75 1.18 0.21
C GLY A 159 -13.48 2.51 -0.04
N LEU A 160 -14.75 2.47 -0.45
CA LEU A 160 -15.57 3.67 -0.66
C LEU A 160 -15.94 4.42 0.62
N LYS A 161 -16.01 3.72 1.76
CA LYS A 161 -16.68 4.22 2.97
C LYS A 161 -15.77 4.35 4.18
N GLU A 162 -14.74 3.51 4.27
CA GLU A 162 -13.99 3.34 5.52
C GLU A 162 -12.82 4.31 5.62
N SER A 163 -12.17 4.65 4.50
CA SER A 163 -11.01 5.55 4.48
C SER A 163 -11.38 7.00 4.18
N GLY A 164 -10.85 7.94 4.97
CA GLY A 164 -10.93 9.36 4.66
C GLY A 164 -10.18 9.77 3.39
N ASP A 165 -9.22 8.98 2.89
CA ASP A 165 -8.55 9.23 1.60
C ASP A 165 -9.53 9.16 0.41
N ILE A 166 -10.63 8.40 0.54
CA ILE A 166 -11.62 8.19 -0.53
C ILE A 166 -12.97 8.81 -0.16
N ALA A 167 -13.45 8.55 1.06
CA ALA A 167 -14.76 9.03 1.51
C ALA A 167 -14.84 10.56 1.57
N ILE A 168 -13.76 11.26 1.95
CA ILE A 168 -13.76 12.72 2.01
C ILE A 168 -13.79 13.34 0.60
N PRO A 169 -12.93 12.94 -0.36
CA PRO A 169 -13.05 13.38 -1.74
C PRO A 169 -14.41 13.11 -2.37
N ILE A 170 -15.03 11.94 -2.10
CA ILE A 170 -16.38 11.64 -2.60
C ILE A 170 -17.41 12.60 -2.03
N LYS A 171 -17.42 12.78 -0.70
CA LYS A 171 -18.33 13.71 -0.02
C LYS A 171 -18.21 15.14 -0.55
N ASN A 172 -17.00 15.55 -0.92
CA ASN A 172 -16.71 16.90 -1.40
C ASN A 172 -16.83 17.05 -2.94
N GLY A 173 -17.31 16.02 -3.65
CA GLY A 173 -17.48 16.06 -5.11
C GLY A 173 -16.17 16.08 -5.92
N ILE A 174 -15.05 15.70 -5.30
CA ILE A 174 -13.72 15.70 -5.89
C ILE A 174 -13.44 14.40 -6.66
N LEU A 175 -14.02 13.30 -6.18
CA LEU A 175 -13.97 11.97 -6.79
C LEU A 175 -15.40 11.45 -6.87
N LYS A 176 -15.85 10.96 -8.02
CA LYS A 176 -17.11 10.19 -8.07
C LYS A 176 -16.79 8.72 -7.85
N SER A 177 -17.70 7.96 -7.24
CA SER A 177 -17.52 6.51 -7.11
C SER A 177 -17.37 5.82 -8.46
N SER A 178 -17.98 6.36 -9.51
CA SER A 178 -17.83 5.91 -10.90
C SER A 178 -16.45 6.17 -11.52
N ASP A 179 -15.64 7.06 -10.92
CA ASP A 179 -14.32 7.41 -11.43
C ASP A 179 -13.23 6.45 -10.93
N ILE A 180 -13.53 5.64 -9.91
CA ILE A 180 -12.66 4.57 -9.42
C ILE A 180 -12.57 3.50 -10.51
N LYS A 181 -11.34 3.17 -10.90
CA LYS A 181 -11.06 2.40 -12.12
C LYS A 181 -11.32 0.91 -11.96
N ALA A 182 -10.93 0.34 -10.83
CA ALA A 182 -11.15 -1.06 -10.50
C ALA A 182 -10.89 -1.32 -9.01
N ASP A 183 -11.38 -2.46 -8.53
CA ASP A 183 -10.88 -3.09 -7.31
C ASP A 183 -9.89 -4.24 -7.60
N LEU A 184 -9.35 -4.88 -6.56
CA LEU A 184 -8.41 -5.98 -6.75
C LEU A 184 -9.05 -7.23 -7.38
N PHE A 185 -10.33 -7.48 -7.17
CA PHE A 185 -11.02 -8.62 -7.79
C PHE A 185 -11.10 -8.44 -9.31
N GLU A 186 -11.50 -7.25 -9.76
CA GLU A 186 -11.57 -6.91 -11.18
C GLU A 186 -10.20 -6.92 -11.86
N LEU A 187 -9.14 -6.49 -11.16
CA LEU A 187 -7.76 -6.55 -11.66
C LEU A 187 -7.24 -7.99 -11.76
N CYS A 188 -7.44 -8.80 -10.72
CA CYS A 188 -6.95 -10.19 -10.67
C CYS A 188 -7.68 -11.10 -11.67
N SER A 189 -8.96 -10.82 -11.94
CA SER A 189 -9.77 -11.57 -12.91
C SER A 189 -9.63 -11.07 -14.35
N ASN A 190 -8.75 -10.09 -14.61
CA ASN A 190 -8.59 -9.43 -15.91
C ASN A 190 -9.87 -8.78 -16.47
N GLN A 191 -10.88 -8.50 -15.63
CA GLN A 191 -12.08 -7.76 -16.04
C GLN A 191 -11.77 -6.29 -16.30
N LYS A 192 -10.83 -5.73 -15.54
CA LYS A 192 -10.29 -4.37 -15.71
C LYS A 192 -8.78 -4.41 -15.87
N LYS A 193 -8.25 -3.42 -16.58
CA LYS A 193 -6.80 -3.22 -16.70
C LYS A 193 -6.29 -2.38 -15.52
N GLY A 194 -5.07 -2.66 -15.09
CA GLY A 194 -4.33 -1.80 -14.17
C GLY A 194 -3.83 -0.53 -14.86
N ARG A 195 -2.56 -0.18 -14.64
CA ARG A 195 -1.90 0.92 -15.36
C ARG A 195 -2.07 0.78 -16.87
N THR A 196 -2.46 1.87 -17.52
CA THR A 196 -2.72 1.94 -18.96
C THR A 196 -1.60 2.61 -19.75
N ASN A 197 -0.79 3.47 -19.10
CA ASN A 197 0.38 4.10 -19.73
C ASN A 197 1.48 4.47 -18.72
N GLU A 198 2.69 4.71 -19.23
CA GLU A 198 3.89 5.03 -18.42
C GLU A 198 3.82 6.39 -17.71
N SER A 199 3.01 7.33 -18.21
CA SER A 199 2.87 8.67 -17.62
C SER A 199 1.80 8.77 -16.53
N GLU A 200 0.95 7.74 -16.42
CA GLU A 200 -0.18 7.70 -15.49
C GLU A 200 0.31 7.79 -14.04
N ILE A 201 -0.40 8.58 -13.22
CA ILE A 201 -0.23 8.51 -11.77
C ILE A 201 -1.31 7.56 -11.27
N THR A 202 -0.93 6.57 -10.48
CA THR A 202 -1.87 5.59 -9.93
C THR A 202 -1.91 5.72 -8.42
N VAL A 203 -3.11 5.64 -7.84
CA VAL A 203 -3.32 5.56 -6.39
C VAL A 203 -4.03 4.26 -6.11
N PHE A 204 -3.48 3.46 -5.22
CA PHE A 204 -4.15 2.32 -4.62
C PHE A 204 -4.50 2.65 -3.16
N LYS A 205 -5.75 2.41 -2.78
CA LYS A 205 -6.19 2.51 -1.38
C LYS A 205 -6.56 1.13 -0.84
N SER A 206 -5.93 0.75 0.27
CA SER A 206 -6.29 -0.44 1.04
C SER A 206 -6.85 -0.07 2.42
N VAL A 207 -7.94 -0.72 2.80
CA VAL A 207 -8.50 -0.76 4.16
C VAL A 207 -8.49 -2.18 4.75
N GLY A 208 -8.29 -3.18 3.90
CA GLY A 208 -8.19 -4.59 4.23
C GLY A 208 -9.50 -5.34 4.00
N HIS A 209 -9.37 -6.60 3.58
CA HIS A 209 -10.50 -7.50 3.41
C HIS A 209 -10.26 -8.85 4.10
N ALA A 210 -11.30 -9.42 4.72
CA ALA A 210 -11.19 -10.65 5.50
C ALA A 210 -10.72 -11.87 4.67
N LEU A 211 -10.94 -11.85 3.36
CA LEU A 211 -10.43 -12.88 2.45
C LEU A 211 -8.90 -12.93 2.46
N GLU A 212 -8.23 -11.78 2.60
CA GLU A 212 -6.76 -11.70 2.65
C GLU A 212 -6.23 -12.42 3.89
N ASP A 213 -6.89 -12.25 5.05
CA ASP A 213 -6.56 -12.95 6.29
C ASP A 213 -6.79 -14.46 6.15
N LEU A 214 -7.92 -14.87 5.56
CA LEU A 214 -8.26 -16.27 5.35
C LEU A 214 -7.27 -16.97 4.40
N VAL A 215 -6.92 -16.34 3.27
CA VAL A 215 -5.96 -16.89 2.30
C VAL A 215 -4.58 -17.01 2.93
N ALA A 216 -4.13 -15.99 3.67
CA ALA A 216 -2.86 -16.05 4.37
C ALA A 216 -2.86 -17.16 5.44
N ALA A 217 -3.92 -17.27 6.24
CA ALA A 217 -4.07 -18.32 7.26
C ALA A 217 -4.01 -19.71 6.62
N LYS A 218 -4.74 -19.92 5.51
CA LYS A 218 -4.74 -21.18 4.77
C LYS A 218 -3.35 -21.51 4.22
N TYR A 219 -2.64 -20.54 3.65
CA TYR A 219 -1.27 -20.74 3.16
C TYR A 219 -0.33 -21.24 4.26
N TYR A 220 -0.34 -20.62 5.43
CA TYR A 220 0.50 -21.05 6.55
C TYR A 220 0.05 -22.38 7.15
N TYR A 221 -1.26 -22.60 7.25
CA TYR A 221 -1.81 -23.88 7.72
C TYR A 221 -1.32 -25.04 6.86
N ASN A 222 -1.46 -24.94 5.54
CA ASN A 222 -1.00 -25.93 4.58
C ASN A 222 0.51 -26.16 4.69
N LYS A 223 1.29 -25.06 4.70
CA LYS A 223 2.76 -25.11 4.81
C LYS A 223 3.26 -25.82 6.08
N ILE A 224 2.57 -25.66 7.21
CA ILE A 224 2.93 -26.32 8.47
C ILE A 224 2.44 -27.77 8.49
N SER A 225 1.30 -28.05 7.84
CA SER A 225 0.69 -29.39 7.81
C SER A 225 1.32 -30.32 6.77
N ASN A 226 2.31 -29.84 5.98
CA ASN A 226 2.88 -30.54 4.82
C ASN A 226 1.82 -30.96 3.76
N GLU A 227 0.77 -30.16 3.62
CA GLU A 227 -0.19 -30.19 2.49
C GLU A 227 0.12 -29.05 1.52
#